data_AF-A0A849FYU8-F1
#
_entry.id   AF-A0A849FYU8-F1
#
_cell.length_a   1.000
_cell.length_b   1.000
_cell.length_c   1.000
_cell.angle_alpha   90.00
_cell.angle_beta   90.00
_cell.angle_gamma   90.00
#
_symmetry.space_group_name_H-M   'P 1'
#
loop_
_entity.id
_entity.type
_entity.pdbx_description
1 polymer ?
#
loop_
_entity_poly.entity_id
_entity_poly.type
_entity_poly.pdbx_seq_one_letter_code
_entity_poly.pdbx_strand_id
1 'polypeptide(L)'
;MRQLTLLLVVIAPWIIPYAQSTIVHKEDFSDNHREWRTNSTENVSYSVIDGVYRIQNTGETGYYATMDLFCDPYADFEISAKFRHVTGNQSNGYGFILVDKRRTKDVVRNEFIINAQGKYKVFTYHENSETWETWKDWSVSPVPVKGSGEWNTLTIHRSRGRYSLKINGRPAHYH
;
A
#
# COMPACT_ATOMS: atom_id res chain seq x y z
N MET A 1 71.97 11.49 -10.61
CA MET A 1 70.82 10.82 -11.26
C MET A 1 69.60 11.01 -10.36
N ARG A 2 68.60 11.79 -10.78
CA ARG A 2 67.36 12.00 -10.02
C ARG A 2 66.30 11.01 -10.53
N GLN A 3 65.82 10.12 -9.67
CA GLN A 3 64.69 9.24 -9.98
C GLN A 3 63.39 10.06 -9.92
N LEU A 4 62.63 10.03 -11.02
CA LEU A 4 61.26 10.54 -11.08
C LEU A 4 60.32 9.38 -10.73
N THR A 5 59.60 9.48 -9.61
CA THR A 5 58.55 8.51 -9.26
C THR A 5 57.22 9.08 -9.72
N LEU A 6 56.58 8.43 -10.70
CA LEU A 6 55.23 8.77 -11.16
C LEU A 6 54.21 7.97 -10.33
N LEU A 7 53.39 8.64 -9.54
CA LEU A 7 52.28 8.03 -8.81
C LEU A 7 51.01 8.09 -9.67
N LEU A 8 50.52 6.94 -10.13
CA LEU A 8 49.26 6.81 -10.85
C LEU A 8 48.14 6.50 -9.86
N VAL A 9 47.26 7.47 -9.59
CA VAL A 9 46.05 7.26 -8.78
C VAL A 9 44.90 6.92 -9.72
N VAL A 10 44.52 5.63 -9.78
CA VAL A 10 43.34 5.19 -10.51
C VAL A 10 42.13 5.36 -9.59
N ILE A 11 41.37 6.44 -9.79
CA ILE A 11 40.07 6.63 -9.14
C ILE A 11 39.06 5.84 -9.97
N ALA A 12 38.81 4.59 -9.61
CA ALA A 12 37.71 3.84 -10.22
C ALA A 12 36.39 4.42 -9.66
N PRO A 13 35.54 5.10 -10.46
CA PRO A 13 34.23 5.46 -9.99
C PRO A 13 33.48 4.17 -9.70
N TRP A 14 33.09 3.97 -8.44
CA TRP A 14 32.14 2.94 -8.07
C TRP A 14 30.82 3.35 -8.70
N ILE A 15 30.56 2.86 -9.92
CA ILE A 15 29.23 2.92 -10.50
C ILE A 15 28.39 2.00 -9.62
N ILE A 16 27.73 2.57 -8.61
CA ILE A 16 26.70 1.86 -7.87
C ILE A 16 25.53 1.78 -8.84
N PRO A 17 25.18 0.59 -9.37
CA PRO A 17 23.98 0.46 -10.18
C PRO A 17 22.80 0.81 -9.28
N TYR A 18 22.14 1.94 -9.56
CA TYR A 18 20.81 2.18 -9.04
C TYR A 18 19.90 1.15 -9.69
N ALA A 19 19.41 0.19 -8.91
CA ALA A 19 18.43 -0.76 -9.39
C ALA A 19 17.24 0.02 -9.96
N GLN A 20 16.97 -0.15 -11.25
CA GLN A 20 15.84 0.48 -11.90
C GLN A 20 14.57 -0.26 -11.50
N SER A 21 13.65 0.42 -10.83
CA SER A 21 12.34 -0.14 -10.48
C SER A 21 11.52 -0.35 -11.75
N THR A 22 11.10 -1.58 -12.02
CA THR A 22 10.17 -1.88 -13.11
C THR A 22 8.74 -1.75 -12.61
N ILE A 23 7.92 -0.93 -13.30
CA ILE A 23 6.48 -0.86 -13.04
C ILE A 23 5.83 -2.09 -13.68
N VAL A 24 5.47 -3.06 -12.84
CA VAL A 24 4.77 -4.29 -13.28
C VAL A 24 3.27 -4.09 -13.40
N HIS A 25 2.73 -3.10 -12.69
CA HIS A 25 1.31 -2.79 -12.69
C HIS A 25 1.08 -1.29 -12.47
N LYS A 26 0.14 -0.72 -13.22
CA LYS A 26 -0.33 0.64 -13.06
C LYS A 26 -1.82 0.69 -13.40
N GLU A 27 -2.57 1.38 -12.55
CA GLU A 27 -3.98 1.68 -12.71
C GLU A 27 -4.16 3.17 -12.43
N ASP A 28 -4.78 3.89 -13.35
CA ASP A 28 -5.12 5.31 -13.21
C ASP A 28 -6.64 5.56 -13.29
N PHE A 29 -7.41 4.49 -13.48
CA PHE A 29 -8.87 4.51 -13.56
C PHE A 29 -9.39 5.47 -14.64
N SER A 30 -8.63 5.66 -15.74
CA SER A 30 -9.09 6.43 -16.90
C SER A 30 -10.31 5.79 -17.58
N ASP A 31 -10.43 4.47 -17.46
CA ASP A 31 -11.58 3.65 -17.84
C ASP A 31 -11.67 2.40 -16.93
N ASN A 32 -12.56 1.47 -17.25
CA ASN A 32 -12.67 0.19 -16.53
C ASN A 32 -12.15 -1.02 -17.34
N HIS A 33 -11.07 -0.87 -18.10
CA HIS A 33 -10.50 -1.96 -18.93
C HIS A 33 -10.06 -3.19 -18.14
N ARG A 34 -9.81 -3.05 -16.82
CA ARG A 34 -9.44 -4.16 -15.93
C ARG A 34 -10.61 -4.79 -15.19
N GLU A 35 -11.84 -4.43 -15.55
CA GLU A 35 -13.05 -5.01 -14.99
C GLU A 35 -13.11 -4.90 -13.46
N TRP A 36 -12.70 -3.76 -12.92
CA TRP A 36 -12.98 -3.46 -11.52
C TRP A 36 -14.49 -3.54 -11.29
N ARG A 37 -14.86 -4.00 -10.09
CA ARG A 37 -16.25 -4.13 -9.67
C ARG A 37 -16.95 -2.77 -9.77
N THR A 38 -18.07 -2.66 -10.50
CA THR A 38 -18.83 -1.40 -10.64
C THR A 38 -20.33 -1.55 -10.35
N ASN A 39 -20.70 -2.56 -9.55
CA ASN A 39 -22.09 -2.78 -9.16
C ASN A 39 -22.45 -2.05 -7.85
N SER A 40 -23.72 -2.10 -7.48
CA SER A 40 -24.25 -1.54 -6.24
C SER A 40 -25.18 -2.52 -5.55
N THR A 41 -25.24 -2.43 -4.22
CA THR A 41 -26.25 -3.03 -3.35
C THR A 41 -26.92 -1.93 -2.51
N GLU A 42 -27.78 -2.29 -1.56
CA GLU A 42 -28.35 -1.34 -0.60
C GLU A 42 -27.30 -0.68 0.33
N ASN A 43 -26.16 -1.35 0.55
CA ASN A 43 -25.16 -0.95 1.55
C ASN A 43 -23.85 -0.44 0.95
N VAL A 44 -23.59 -0.72 -0.33
CA VAL A 44 -22.33 -0.32 -0.97
C VAL A 44 -22.52 -0.09 -2.46
N SER A 45 -21.85 0.92 -3.02
CA SER A 45 -21.68 1.08 -4.45
C SER A 45 -20.22 1.21 -4.84
N TYR A 46 -19.89 0.65 -6.00
CA TYR A 46 -18.57 0.72 -6.60
C TYR A 46 -18.67 1.38 -7.97
N SER A 47 -17.71 2.24 -8.31
CA SER A 47 -17.70 2.90 -9.63
C SER A 47 -16.30 3.33 -10.01
N VAL A 48 -16.00 3.28 -11.31
CA VAL A 48 -14.88 4.01 -11.92
C VAL A 48 -15.46 5.29 -12.50
N ILE A 49 -15.04 6.44 -11.96
CA ILE A 49 -15.57 7.75 -12.37
C ILE A 49 -14.49 8.81 -12.17
N ASP A 50 -14.31 9.70 -13.16
CA ASP A 50 -13.38 10.83 -13.10
C ASP A 50 -11.93 10.47 -12.72
N GLY A 51 -11.39 9.37 -13.27
CA GLY A 51 -10.02 8.95 -12.98
C GLY A 51 -9.83 8.37 -11.57
N VAL A 52 -10.90 7.96 -10.90
CA VAL A 52 -10.84 7.33 -9.58
C VAL A 52 -11.76 6.13 -9.47
N TYR A 53 -11.33 5.17 -8.66
CA TYR A 53 -12.22 4.12 -8.16
C TYR A 53 -12.87 4.58 -6.85
N ARG A 54 -14.20 4.66 -6.87
CA ARG A 54 -15.01 5.14 -5.75
C ARG A 54 -15.77 3.97 -5.12
N ILE A 55 -15.59 3.82 -3.82
CA ILE A 55 -16.39 2.96 -2.96
C ILE A 55 -17.21 3.86 -2.04
N GLN A 56 -18.53 3.77 -2.12
CA GLN A 56 -19.44 4.43 -1.18
C GLN A 56 -20.07 3.36 -0.31
N ASN A 57 -19.79 3.41 0.99
CA ASN A 57 -20.32 2.47 1.97
C ASN A 57 -21.32 3.18 2.88
N THR A 58 -22.55 2.66 2.91
CA THR A 58 -23.63 3.09 3.80
C THR A 58 -24.02 2.02 4.82
N GLY A 59 -23.40 0.84 4.77
CA GLY A 59 -23.62 -0.25 5.71
C GLY A 59 -22.77 -0.15 6.98
N GLU A 60 -22.97 -1.11 7.88
CA GLU A 60 -22.29 -1.16 9.19
C GLU A 60 -20.93 -1.86 9.15
N THR A 61 -20.64 -2.60 8.09
CA THR A 61 -19.40 -3.39 7.92
C THR A 61 -18.45 -2.75 6.91
N GLY A 62 -17.18 -3.17 6.93
CA GLY A 62 -16.19 -2.78 5.94
C GLY A 62 -16.44 -3.44 4.58
N TYR A 63 -16.19 -2.71 3.51
CA TYR A 63 -16.25 -3.21 2.14
C TYR A 63 -14.93 -2.95 1.43
N TYR A 64 -14.59 -3.83 0.50
CA TYR A 64 -13.34 -3.78 -0.24
C TYR A 64 -13.53 -4.25 -1.68
N ALA A 65 -12.57 -3.88 -2.53
CA ALA A 65 -12.41 -4.44 -3.85
C ALA A 65 -10.98 -4.97 -3.98
N THR A 66 -10.83 -6.08 -4.68
CA THR A 66 -9.55 -6.73 -4.92
C THR A 66 -9.39 -6.98 -6.41
N MET A 67 -8.13 -7.06 -6.82
CA MET A 67 -7.74 -7.59 -8.11
C MET A 67 -6.59 -8.58 -7.89
N ASP A 68 -6.50 -9.59 -8.74
CA ASP A 68 -5.44 -10.57 -8.65
C ASP A 68 -4.22 -10.09 -9.45
N LEU A 69 -3.10 -9.96 -8.74
CA LEU A 69 -1.80 -9.63 -9.32
C LEU A 69 -0.80 -10.71 -8.95
N PHE A 70 0.01 -11.12 -9.93
CA PHE A 70 1.15 -11.97 -9.65
C PHE A 70 2.21 -11.17 -8.90
N CYS A 71 2.66 -11.69 -7.76
CA CYS A 71 3.77 -11.15 -6.99
C CYS A 71 4.75 -12.29 -6.69
N ASP A 72 6.02 -12.11 -7.05
CA ASP A 72 7.07 -13.03 -6.64
C ASP A 72 7.30 -12.88 -5.12
N PRO A 73 7.06 -13.93 -4.31
CA PRO A 73 7.18 -13.85 -2.85
C PRO A 73 8.62 -13.59 -2.38
N TYR A 74 9.61 -13.74 -3.25
CA TYR A 74 11.02 -13.48 -2.93
C TYR A 74 11.47 -12.09 -3.37
N ALA A 75 10.76 -11.45 -4.30
CA ALA A 75 11.15 -10.16 -4.85
C ALA A 75 10.95 -8.99 -3.85
N ASP A 76 11.89 -8.05 -3.87
CA ASP A 76 11.68 -6.74 -3.29
C ASP A 76 10.63 -6.00 -4.14
N PHE A 77 9.64 -5.39 -3.50
CA PHE A 77 8.55 -4.72 -4.21
C PHE A 77 8.03 -3.50 -3.46
N GLU A 78 7.39 -2.62 -4.21
CA GLU A 78 6.62 -1.51 -3.66
C GLU A 78 5.22 -1.50 -4.29
N ILE A 79 4.19 -1.40 -3.44
CA ILE A 79 2.81 -1.18 -3.86
C ILE A 79 2.40 0.17 -3.27
N SER A 80 1.90 1.07 -4.13
CA SER A 80 1.48 2.39 -3.70
C SER A 80 0.17 2.79 -4.37
N ALA A 81 -0.71 3.44 -3.60
CA ALA A 81 -2.00 3.92 -4.06
C ALA A 81 -2.38 5.18 -3.30
N LYS A 82 -3.18 6.01 -3.96
CA LYS A 82 -3.75 7.24 -3.39
C LYS A 82 -5.14 6.94 -2.87
N PHE A 83 -5.42 7.36 -1.65
CA PHE A 83 -6.71 7.24 -1.00
C PHE A 83 -7.19 8.58 -0.51
N ARG A 84 -8.50 8.82 -0.61
CA ARG A 84 -9.15 10.03 -0.14
C ARG A 84 -10.44 9.66 0.57
N HIS A 85 -10.53 10.04 1.83
CA HIS A 85 -11.81 10.10 2.51
C HIS A 85 -12.60 11.28 1.94
N VAL A 86 -13.74 11.02 1.31
CA VAL A 86 -14.57 12.07 0.69
C VAL A 86 -15.45 12.73 1.74
N THR A 87 -16.33 11.96 2.36
CA THR A 87 -17.31 12.40 3.37
C THR A 87 -17.71 11.24 4.27
N GLY A 88 -18.37 11.52 5.39
CA GLY A 88 -18.88 10.51 6.32
C GLY A 88 -18.13 10.50 7.66
N ASN A 89 -18.19 9.38 8.37
CA ASN A 89 -17.56 9.25 9.67
C ASN A 89 -16.03 9.21 9.54
N GLN A 90 -15.37 10.23 10.11
CA GLN A 90 -13.92 10.41 10.03
C GLN A 90 -13.11 9.38 10.84
N SER A 91 -13.74 8.63 11.75
CA SER A 91 -13.08 7.55 12.49
C SER A 91 -13.00 6.25 11.69
N ASN A 92 -13.78 6.11 10.61
CA ASN A 92 -13.76 4.90 9.77
C ASN A 92 -12.46 4.80 8.98
N GLY A 93 -11.93 3.58 8.90
CA GLY A 93 -10.68 3.30 8.21
C GLY A 93 -10.85 3.14 6.69
N TYR A 94 -9.81 3.51 5.97
CA TYR A 94 -9.66 3.27 4.54
C TYR A 94 -8.18 3.06 4.20
N GLY A 95 -7.88 2.22 3.21
CA GLY A 95 -6.50 1.93 2.83
C GLY A 95 -6.34 0.61 2.08
N PHE A 96 -5.22 -0.05 2.32
CA PHE A 96 -4.85 -1.28 1.63
C PHE A 96 -5.39 -2.53 2.31
N ILE A 97 -5.72 -3.50 1.47
CA ILE A 97 -5.84 -4.91 1.82
C ILE A 97 -4.92 -5.68 0.88
N LEU A 98 -4.02 -6.49 1.43
CA LEU A 98 -3.28 -7.52 0.68
C LEU A 98 -3.80 -8.88 1.08
N VAL A 99 -4.36 -9.58 0.11
CA VAL A 99 -4.83 -10.95 0.28
C VAL A 99 -3.74 -11.89 -0.21
N ASP A 100 -3.21 -12.69 0.70
CA ASP A 100 -2.31 -13.77 0.35
C ASP A 100 -3.14 -15.02 -0.01
N LYS A 101 -3.19 -15.30 -1.31
CA LYS A 101 -3.85 -16.47 -1.89
C LYS A 101 -2.89 -17.62 -2.18
N ARG A 102 -1.71 -17.68 -1.54
CA ARG A 102 -0.84 -18.86 -1.65
C ARG A 102 -1.67 -20.12 -1.33
N ARG A 103 -1.25 -21.28 -1.87
CA ARG A 103 -1.87 -22.60 -1.64
C ARG A 103 -1.74 -23.09 -0.19
N THR A 104 -1.81 -22.20 0.79
CA THR A 104 -2.06 -22.51 2.19
C THR A 104 -3.54 -22.82 2.36
N LYS A 105 -3.89 -23.56 3.42
CA LYS A 105 -5.30 -23.84 3.71
C LYS A 105 -6.08 -22.56 4.07
N ASP A 106 -5.40 -21.55 4.60
CA ASP A 106 -5.97 -20.30 5.10
C ASP A 106 -5.74 -19.13 4.15
N VAL A 107 -6.77 -18.28 4.00
CA VAL A 107 -6.69 -17.00 3.30
C VAL A 107 -6.35 -15.93 4.33
N VAL A 108 -5.26 -15.21 4.08
CA VAL A 108 -4.74 -14.22 5.01
C VAL A 108 -4.89 -12.83 4.41
N ARG A 109 -5.60 -11.94 5.11
CA ARG A 109 -5.78 -10.54 4.71
C ARG A 109 -4.94 -9.64 5.61
N ASN A 110 -3.95 -8.97 5.05
CA ASN A 110 -3.15 -7.97 5.74
C ASN A 110 -3.69 -6.58 5.41
N GLU A 111 -4.03 -5.81 6.42
CA GLU A 111 -4.63 -4.50 6.24
C GLU A 111 -3.74 -3.40 6.80
N PHE A 112 -3.58 -2.35 5.99
CA PHE A 112 -2.92 -1.12 6.37
C PHE A 112 -3.84 0.05 6.05
N ILE A 113 -4.47 0.57 7.09
CA ILE A 113 -5.53 1.56 6.96
C ILE A 113 -5.24 2.79 7.79
N ILE A 114 -5.71 3.93 7.29
CA ILE A 114 -5.72 5.22 7.98
C ILE A 114 -7.16 5.70 8.14
N ASN A 115 -7.39 6.71 8.98
CA ASN A 115 -8.67 7.41 9.01
C ASN A 115 -8.47 8.93 8.88
N ALA A 116 -9.57 9.66 8.66
CA ALA A 116 -9.51 11.12 8.43
C ALA A 116 -9.16 11.92 9.69
N GLN A 117 -9.16 11.28 10.88
CA GLN A 117 -8.68 11.85 12.14
C GLN A 117 -7.16 11.70 12.33
N GLY A 118 -6.47 11.11 11.35
CA GLY A 118 -5.02 10.93 11.35
C GLY A 118 -4.51 9.81 12.27
N LYS A 119 -5.36 8.81 12.51
CA LYS A 119 -4.94 7.55 13.11
C LYS A 119 -4.66 6.51 12.03
N TYR A 120 -3.93 5.47 12.39
CA TYR A 120 -3.68 4.31 11.54
C TYR A 120 -3.81 3.01 12.33
N LYS A 121 -4.06 1.91 11.60
CA LYS A 121 -4.16 0.55 12.12
C LYS A 121 -3.45 -0.41 11.16
N VAL A 122 -2.83 -1.44 11.72
CA VAL A 122 -2.21 -2.54 10.99
C VAL A 122 -2.64 -3.85 11.66
N PHE A 123 -3.25 -4.75 10.90
CA PHE A 123 -3.71 -6.02 11.42
C PHE A 123 -3.78 -7.07 10.30
N THR A 124 -3.84 -8.33 10.72
CA THR A 124 -4.04 -9.48 9.86
C THR A 124 -5.33 -10.18 10.25
N TYR A 125 -6.14 -10.54 9.26
CA TYR A 125 -7.31 -11.39 9.43
C TYR A 125 -7.06 -12.76 8.80
N HIS A 126 -7.34 -13.80 9.58
CA HIS A 126 -7.29 -15.19 9.17
C HIS A 126 -8.71 -15.66 8.86
N GLU A 127 -9.01 -15.92 7.59
CA GLU A 127 -10.39 -16.20 7.17
C GLU A 127 -10.91 -17.52 7.74
N ASN A 128 -10.09 -18.56 7.81
CA ASN A 128 -10.58 -19.88 8.26
C ASN A 128 -10.87 -19.96 9.75
N SER A 129 -10.07 -19.27 10.57
CA SER A 129 -10.24 -19.24 12.02
C SER A 129 -11.09 -18.06 12.49
N GLU A 130 -11.42 -17.14 11.58
CA GLU A 130 -12.11 -15.88 11.87
C GLU A 130 -11.41 -15.02 12.95
N THR A 131 -10.08 -15.16 13.06
CA THR A 131 -9.28 -14.48 14.08
C THR A 131 -8.53 -13.28 13.53
N TRP A 132 -8.29 -12.31 14.41
CA TRP A 132 -7.54 -11.09 14.11
C TRP A 132 -6.23 -11.08 14.89
N GLU A 133 -5.12 -10.82 14.19
CA GLU A 133 -3.84 -10.47 14.80
C GLU A 133 -3.62 -8.96 14.61
N THR A 134 -3.56 -8.20 15.71
CA THR A 134 -3.38 -6.75 15.65
C THR A 134 -1.92 -6.39 15.90
N TRP A 135 -1.22 -5.99 14.85
CA TRP A 135 0.17 -5.50 14.90
C TRP A 135 0.25 -4.07 15.45
N LYS A 136 -0.76 -3.26 15.13
CA LYS A 136 -0.89 -1.88 15.57
C LYS A 136 -2.35 -1.51 15.62
N ASP A 137 -2.87 -1.27 16.81
CA ASP A 137 -4.24 -0.77 16.95
C ASP A 137 -4.31 0.74 16.63
N TRP A 138 -5.54 1.24 16.49
CA TRP A 138 -5.84 2.64 16.20
C TRP A 138 -5.08 3.60 17.11
N SER A 139 -4.03 4.20 16.55
CA SER A 139 -3.19 5.16 17.25
C SER A 139 -2.86 6.32 16.33
N VAL A 140 -2.56 7.48 16.92
CA VAL A 140 -2.16 8.66 16.15
C VAL A 140 -0.95 8.30 15.29
N SER A 141 -1.03 8.63 14.01
CA SER A 141 0.06 8.38 13.08
C SER A 141 1.30 9.18 13.49
N PRO A 142 2.51 8.59 13.48
CA PRO A 142 3.74 9.33 13.75
C PRO A 142 4.08 10.33 12.64
N VAL A 143 3.36 10.29 11.51
CA VAL A 143 3.53 11.18 10.36
C VAL A 143 2.19 11.78 9.95
N PRO A 144 2.15 13.00 9.36
CA PRO A 144 0.87 13.65 9.04
C PRO A 144 0.02 12.85 8.04
N VAL A 145 -1.22 12.57 8.46
CA VAL A 145 -2.30 12.11 7.60
C VAL A 145 -3.17 13.30 7.28
N LYS A 146 -3.48 13.52 6.00
CA LYS A 146 -4.36 14.59 5.57
C LYS A 146 -5.82 14.17 5.83
N GLY A 147 -6.65 15.13 6.21
CA GLY A 147 -8.06 14.90 6.56
C GLY A 147 -8.97 14.65 5.35
N SER A 148 -10.27 14.79 5.57
CA SER A 148 -11.30 14.65 4.53
C SER A 148 -11.05 15.58 3.33
N GLY A 149 -11.36 15.10 2.13
CA GLY A 149 -11.17 15.82 0.87
C GLY A 149 -9.75 15.73 0.30
N GLU A 150 -8.76 15.37 1.12
CA GLU A 150 -7.36 15.35 0.73
C GLU A 150 -6.87 13.94 0.37
N TRP A 151 -5.93 13.89 -0.58
CA TRP A 151 -5.29 12.64 -0.98
C TRP A 151 -4.11 12.29 -0.07
N ASN A 152 -4.17 11.09 0.50
CA ASN A 152 -3.06 10.43 1.17
C ASN A 152 -2.50 9.34 0.26
N THR A 153 -1.17 9.25 0.18
CA THR A 153 -0.51 8.11 -0.48
C THR A 153 -0.11 7.10 0.57
N LEU A 154 -0.61 5.87 0.47
CA LEU A 154 -0.12 4.76 1.26
C LEU A 154 0.86 3.96 0.41
N THR A 155 1.88 3.43 1.05
CA THR A 155 2.88 2.60 0.38
C THR A 155 3.27 1.43 1.25
N ILE A 156 3.30 0.25 0.65
CA ILE A 156 3.78 -0.99 1.25
C ILE A 156 5.04 -1.36 0.50
N HIS A 157 6.16 -1.31 1.19
CA HIS A 157 7.47 -1.57 0.63
C HIS A 157 8.08 -2.76 1.32
N ARG A 158 8.36 -3.82 0.56
CA ARG A 158 9.06 -5.01 0.99
C ARG A 158 10.49 -4.95 0.47
N SER A 159 11.46 -5.03 1.37
CA SER A 159 12.86 -5.20 0.98
C SER A 159 13.58 -6.17 1.92
N ARG A 160 14.32 -7.12 1.34
CA ARG A 160 15.07 -8.15 2.07
C ARG A 160 14.21 -8.90 3.08
N GLY A 161 12.96 -9.20 2.70
CA GLY A 161 12.00 -9.92 3.53
C GLY A 161 11.35 -9.10 4.66
N ARG A 162 11.62 -7.80 4.77
CA ARG A 162 10.99 -6.91 5.77
C ARG A 162 10.00 -5.98 5.12
N TYR A 163 8.93 -5.66 5.84
CA TYR A 163 7.90 -4.73 5.40
C TYR A 163 8.09 -3.36 6.06
N SER A 164 7.90 -2.32 5.27
CA SER A 164 7.81 -0.94 5.73
C SER A 164 6.55 -0.31 5.17
N LEU A 165 5.74 0.25 6.06
CA LEU A 165 4.49 0.91 5.72
C LEU A 165 4.73 2.42 5.79
N LYS A 166 4.44 3.13 4.70
CA LYS A 166 4.66 4.58 4.60
C LYS A 166 3.33 5.28 4.36
N ILE A 167 3.22 6.48 4.93
CA ILE A 167 2.12 7.43 4.70
C ILE A 167 2.75 8.69 4.12
N ASN A 168 2.27 9.14 2.97
CA ASN A 168 2.74 10.34 2.28
C ASN A 168 4.27 10.34 2.08
N GLY A 169 4.82 9.18 1.71
CA GLY A 169 6.26 8.96 1.50
C GLY A 169 7.10 8.83 2.78
N ARG A 170 6.51 8.99 3.97
CA ARG A 170 7.23 8.90 5.26
C ARG A 170 6.93 7.58 5.97
N PRO A 171 7.94 6.90 6.53
CA PRO A 171 7.71 5.67 7.28
C PRO A 171 6.78 5.88 8.48
N ALA A 172 5.79 5.00 8.64
CA ALA A 172 4.81 5.02 9.73
C ALA A 172 4.85 3.74 10.58
N HIS A 173 5.28 2.62 10.01
CA HIS A 173 5.39 1.33 10.70
C HIS A 173 6.42 0.43 10.02
N TYR A 174 7.05 -0.45 10.80
CA TYR A 174 8.02 -1.43 10.34
C TYR A 174 7.62 -2.80 10.89
N HIS A 175 7.77 -3.83 10.06
CA HIS A 175 7.56 -5.22 10.42
C HIS A 175 8.69 -6.09 9.85
#